data_AF-A0A816FC16-F1
#
_entry.id   AF-A0A816FC16-F1
#
_cell.length_a   1.000
_cell.length_b   1.000
_cell.length_c   1.000
_cell.angle_alpha   90.00
_cell.angle_beta   90.00
_cell.angle_gamma   90.00
#
_symmetry.space_group_name_H-M   'P 1'
#
loop_
_entity.id
_entity.type
_entity.pdbx_description
1 polymer ?
#
loop_
_entity_poly.entity_id
_entity_poly.type
_entity_poly.pdbx_seq_one_letter_code
_entity_poly.pdbx_strand_id
1 'polypeptide(L)'
;MKWNKGAKEGIVVAGGQGAGSALTQLYYPDGIFVDTLGRLYVADEGNHRVMRWTQGAKQGTVLVGGNGAGAGANQLSVPTGLSFDRRGNLYVADYGNHRVQRFSIE
;
A
#
# COMPACT_ATOMS: atom_id res chain seq x y z
N MET A 1 -11.16 -7.69 11.22
CA MET A 1 -10.45 -8.81 10.55
C MET A 1 -10.68 -10.06 11.38
N LYS A 2 -11.36 -11.07 10.85
CA LYS A 2 -11.56 -12.34 11.54
C LYS A 2 -10.84 -13.40 10.73
N TRP A 3 -9.81 -14.00 11.30
CA TRP A 3 -9.23 -15.24 10.84
C TRP A 3 -10.35 -16.22 10.46
N ASN A 4 -10.17 -16.99 9.38
CA ASN A 4 -11.08 -18.10 9.09
C ASN A 4 -11.21 -18.94 10.36
N LYS A 5 -12.44 -19.34 10.72
CA LYS A 5 -12.69 -20.12 11.94
C LYS A 5 -11.82 -21.38 11.89
N GLY A 6 -10.85 -21.48 12.81
CA GLY A 6 -9.90 -22.60 12.86
C GLY A 6 -8.55 -22.37 12.18
N ALA A 7 -8.28 -21.18 11.62
CA ALA A 7 -6.94 -20.85 11.11
C ALA A 7 -5.92 -20.87 12.26
N LYS A 8 -4.79 -21.55 12.02
CA LYS A 8 -3.69 -21.68 12.98
C LYS A 8 -2.46 -20.84 12.61
N GLU A 9 -2.43 -20.31 11.39
CA GLU A 9 -1.30 -19.55 10.85
C GLU A 9 -1.76 -18.46 9.88
N GLY A 10 -0.87 -17.47 9.70
CA GLY A 10 -0.95 -16.45 8.67
C GLY A 10 -0.77 -17.00 7.27
N ILE A 11 -1.43 -16.39 6.29
CA ILE A 11 -1.06 -16.54 4.88
C ILE A 11 -0.49 -15.23 4.35
N VAL A 12 0.51 -15.31 3.48
CA VAL A 12 1.05 -14.14 2.78
C VAL A 12 0.11 -13.79 1.63
N VAL A 13 -0.40 -12.55 1.62
CA VAL A 13 -1.36 -12.05 0.61
C VAL A 13 -0.84 -10.88 -0.21
N ALA A 14 0.31 -10.33 0.16
CA ALA A 14 1.05 -9.31 -0.58
C ALA A 14 2.55 -9.45 -0.27
N GLY A 15 3.40 -9.14 -1.25
CA GLY A 15 4.84 -9.36 -1.13
C GLY A 15 5.21 -10.85 -1.05
N GLY A 16 6.14 -11.19 -0.15
CA GLY A 16 6.53 -12.57 0.15
C GLY A 16 7.69 -13.12 -0.67
N GLN A 17 8.20 -12.38 -1.66
CA GLN A 17 9.36 -12.77 -2.47
C GLN A 17 10.65 -12.09 -2.01
N GLY A 18 10.80 -11.89 -0.70
CA GLY A 18 11.90 -11.15 -0.08
C GLY A 18 11.72 -9.63 -0.11
N ALA A 19 12.67 -8.93 0.49
CA ALA A 19 12.75 -7.48 0.50
C ALA A 19 13.20 -6.94 -0.88
N GLY A 20 12.51 -5.93 -1.40
CA GLY A 20 12.90 -5.27 -2.65
C GLY A 20 11.77 -4.46 -3.29
N SER A 21 11.99 -4.02 -4.52
CA SER A 21 11.13 -3.07 -5.24
C SER A 21 10.33 -3.69 -6.40
N ALA A 22 10.52 -5.00 -6.68
CA ALA A 22 9.71 -5.70 -7.68
C ALA A 22 8.21 -5.67 -7.30
N LEU A 23 7.32 -5.93 -8.26
CA LEU A 23 5.88 -5.95 -8.00
C LEU A 23 5.43 -7.11 -7.09
N THR A 24 6.31 -8.08 -6.87
CA THR A 24 6.12 -9.21 -5.95
C THR A 24 6.78 -9.00 -4.58
N GLN A 25 7.42 -7.84 -4.38
CA GLN A 25 8.21 -7.52 -3.20
C GLN A 25 7.69 -6.24 -2.53
N LEU A 26 8.03 -6.11 -1.25
CA LEU A 26 7.81 -4.93 -0.42
C LEU A 26 9.12 -4.61 0.31
N TYR A 27 9.30 -3.37 0.72
CA TYR A 27 10.44 -2.91 1.50
C TYR A 27 9.96 -2.00 2.63
N TYR A 28 10.05 -2.50 3.86
CA TYR A 28 9.47 -1.89 5.07
C TYR A 28 7.97 -1.54 4.91
N PRO A 29 7.07 -2.50 4.60
CA PRO A 29 5.66 -2.19 4.55
C PRO A 29 5.14 -1.79 5.94
N ASP A 30 4.39 -0.68 6.02
CA ASP A 30 3.88 -0.14 7.28
C ASP A 30 2.34 -0.20 7.35
N GLY A 31 1.65 0.86 6.94
CA GLY A 31 0.19 0.92 6.99
C GLY A 31 -0.48 0.11 5.89
N ILE A 32 -1.65 -0.46 6.23
CA ILE A 32 -2.50 -1.16 5.28
C ILE A 32 -3.95 -0.66 5.33
N PHE A 33 -4.65 -0.80 4.21
CA PHE A 33 -6.10 -0.65 4.11
C PHE A 33 -6.69 -1.81 3.30
N VAL A 34 -7.84 -2.34 3.72
CA VAL A 34 -8.57 -3.38 2.96
C VAL A 34 -9.95 -2.85 2.68
N ASP A 35 -10.32 -2.77 1.41
CA ASP A 35 -11.64 -2.30 1.02
C ASP A 35 -12.71 -3.40 1.04
N THR A 36 -13.96 -3.02 0.77
CA THR A 36 -15.10 -3.94 0.77
C THR A 36 -15.06 -4.97 -0.37
N LEU A 37 -14.20 -4.78 -1.38
CA LEU A 37 -13.98 -5.72 -2.46
C LEU A 37 -12.81 -6.68 -2.16
N GLY A 38 -12.20 -6.58 -0.97
CA GLY A 38 -11.06 -7.40 -0.57
C GLY A 38 -9.74 -6.99 -1.23
N ARG A 39 -9.65 -5.78 -1.79
CA ARG A 39 -8.39 -5.23 -2.31
C ARG A 39 -7.56 -4.72 -1.13
N LEU A 40 -6.31 -5.18 -1.07
CA LEU A 40 -5.33 -4.77 -0.06
C LEU A 40 -4.47 -3.64 -0.62
N TYR A 41 -4.35 -2.57 0.14
CA TYR A 41 -3.51 -1.42 -0.13
C TYR A 41 -2.42 -1.38 0.93
N VAL A 42 -1.17 -1.19 0.51
CA VAL A 42 0.00 -1.24 1.39
C VAL A 42 0.85 0.00 1.16
N ALA A 43 1.19 0.70 2.23
CA ALA A 43 2.24 1.70 2.21
C ALA A 43 3.58 0.96 2.19
N ASP A 44 4.22 0.95 1.02
CA ASP A 44 5.51 0.33 0.79
C ASP A 44 6.60 1.37 1.07
N GLU A 45 6.79 1.65 2.36
CA GLU A 45 7.48 2.83 2.91
C GLU A 45 8.87 3.03 2.29
N GLY A 46 9.69 1.98 2.32
CA GLY A 46 11.07 2.00 1.84
C GLY A 46 11.17 2.10 0.33
N ASN A 47 10.09 1.82 -0.40
CA ASN A 47 10.00 2.03 -1.85
C ASN A 47 9.26 3.33 -2.22
N HIS A 48 8.86 4.15 -1.24
CA HIS A 48 8.21 5.44 -1.44
C HIS A 48 6.98 5.37 -2.37
N ARG A 49 6.16 4.35 -2.16
CA ARG A 49 4.98 4.08 -3.00
C ARG A 49 3.84 3.48 -2.19
N VAL A 50 2.64 3.56 -2.75
CA VAL A 50 1.50 2.77 -2.31
C VAL A 50 1.23 1.70 -3.34
N MET A 51 1.08 0.47 -2.88
CA MET A 51 0.83 -0.69 -3.72
C MET A 51 -0.58 -1.24 -3.47
N ARG A 52 -1.21 -1.81 -4.50
CA ARG A 52 -2.51 -2.48 -4.45
C ARG A 52 -2.39 -3.95 -4.86
N TRP A 53 -3.00 -4.84 -4.09
CA TRP A 53 -3.21 -6.25 -4.42
C TRP A 53 -4.70 -6.57 -4.46
N THR A 54 -5.13 -7.27 -5.52
CA THR A 54 -6.43 -7.93 -5.53
C THR A 54 -6.31 -9.33 -4.94
N GLN A 55 -7.41 -9.88 -4.43
CA GLN A 55 -7.43 -11.23 -3.89
C GLN A 55 -6.94 -12.26 -4.94
N GLY A 56 -5.94 -13.07 -4.57
CA GLY A 56 -5.35 -14.07 -5.44
C GLY A 56 -4.32 -13.54 -6.46
N ALA A 57 -4.02 -12.23 -6.44
CA ALA A 57 -2.99 -11.66 -7.31
C ALA A 57 -1.60 -12.20 -6.96
N LYS A 58 -0.81 -12.55 -7.99
CA LYS A 58 0.59 -12.99 -7.82
C LYS A 58 1.56 -11.83 -7.60
N GLN A 59 1.16 -10.62 -7.97
CA GLN A 59 1.94 -9.38 -7.86
C GLN A 59 1.01 -8.19 -7.63
N GLY A 60 1.55 -7.12 -7.07
CA GLY A 60 0.82 -5.88 -6.83
C GLY A 60 0.85 -4.96 -8.04
N THR A 61 0.20 -3.82 -7.89
CA THR A 61 0.25 -2.70 -8.83
C THR A 61 0.60 -1.44 -8.05
N VAL A 62 1.53 -0.64 -8.57
CA VAL A 62 1.81 0.69 -8.02
C VAL A 62 0.57 1.55 -8.22
N LEU A 63 0.05 2.11 -7.12
CA LEU A 63 -1.13 2.97 -7.15
C LEU A 63 -0.74 4.45 -7.21
N VAL A 64 0.20 4.87 -6.36
CA VAL A 64 0.77 6.22 -6.33
C VAL A 64 2.24 6.16 -5.86
N GLY A 65 3.06 7.14 -6.26
CA GLY A 65 4.50 7.14 -5.99
C GLY A 65 5.27 6.13 -6.84
N GLY A 66 6.39 5.63 -6.32
CA GLY A 66 7.22 4.60 -7.00
C GLY A 66 8.11 5.12 -8.14
N ASN A 67 8.12 6.44 -8.33
CA ASN A 67 8.95 7.18 -9.28
C ASN A 67 10.08 7.97 -8.56
N GLY A 68 10.56 7.41 -7.45
CA GLY A 68 11.57 8.02 -6.57
C GLY A 68 10.97 8.85 -5.44
N ALA A 69 11.74 8.96 -4.34
CA ALA A 69 11.37 9.81 -3.21
C ALA A 69 11.30 11.27 -3.64
N GLY A 70 10.29 12.01 -3.18
CA GLY A 70 10.23 13.45 -3.41
C GLY A 70 8.92 14.09 -2.96
N ALA A 71 8.84 15.41 -3.13
CA ALA A 71 7.71 16.24 -2.72
C ALA A 71 6.78 16.64 -3.87
N GLY A 72 7.04 16.17 -5.10
CA GLY A 72 6.16 16.38 -6.25
C GLY A 72 4.74 15.82 -6.00
N ALA A 73 3.77 16.26 -6.80
CA ALA A 73 2.36 15.86 -6.67
C ALA A 73 2.12 14.37 -6.98
N ASN A 74 3.06 13.72 -7.65
CA ASN A 74 3.05 12.28 -7.96
C ASN A 74 4.15 11.52 -7.19
N GLN A 75 4.84 12.16 -6.25
CA GLN A 75 5.89 11.56 -5.44
C GLN A 75 5.45 11.46 -3.98
N LEU A 76 6.07 10.52 -3.28
CA LEU A 76 5.94 10.32 -1.85
C LEU A 76 7.34 10.24 -1.23
N SER A 77 7.42 10.46 0.08
CA SER A 77 8.61 10.26 0.89
C SER A 77 8.19 9.53 2.17
N VAL A 78 8.65 8.29 2.32
CA VAL A 78 8.40 7.44 3.49
C VAL A 78 6.89 7.37 3.83
N PRO A 79 6.00 6.91 2.93
CA PRO A 79 4.57 6.86 3.23
C PRO A 79 4.27 5.80 4.31
N THR A 80 3.38 6.12 5.25
CA THR A 80 3.06 5.24 6.40
C THR A 80 1.58 4.85 6.43
N GLY A 81 0.70 5.73 6.89
CA GLY A 81 -0.74 5.47 7.02
C GLY A 81 -1.53 5.69 5.73
N LEU A 82 -2.55 4.85 5.50
CA LEU A 82 -3.48 4.94 4.37
C LEU A 82 -4.93 4.99 4.86
N SER A 83 -5.77 5.77 4.20
CA SER A 83 -7.23 5.76 4.40
C SER A 83 -7.97 6.14 3.13
N PHE A 84 -9.21 5.67 2.98
CA PHE A 84 -10.08 6.05 1.87
C PHE A 84 -11.31 6.79 2.38
N ASP A 85 -11.73 7.83 1.64
CA ASP A 85 -13.04 8.43 1.84
C ASP A 85 -14.15 7.67 1.09
N ARG A 86 -15.41 8.04 1.35
CA ARG A 86 -16.59 7.42 0.71
C ARG A 86 -16.66 7.61 -0.80
N ARG A 87 -15.88 8.55 -1.37
CA ARG A 87 -15.80 8.79 -2.81
C ARG A 87 -14.66 8.00 -3.45
N GLY A 88 -13.92 7.21 -2.68
CA GLY A 88 -12.79 6.42 -3.15
C GLY A 88 -11.48 7.20 -3.25
N ASN A 89 -11.39 8.42 -2.71
CA ASN A 89 -10.11 9.11 -2.68
C ASN A 89 -9.20 8.49 -1.62
N LEU A 90 -7.95 8.24 -2.01
CA LEU A 90 -6.90 7.77 -1.12
C LEU A 90 -6.25 8.95 -0.40
N TYR A 91 -6.11 8.84 0.91
CA TYR A 91 -5.32 9.74 1.74
C TYR A 91 -4.09 8.99 2.24
N VAL A 92 -2.91 9.58 2.04
CA VAL A 92 -1.61 9.01 2.44
C VAL A 92 -0.93 9.94 3.43
N ALA A 93 -0.53 9.42 4.58
CA ALA A 93 0.41 10.09 5.46
C ALA A 93 1.80 10.02 4.81
N ASP A 94 2.18 11.11 4.15
CA ASP A 94 3.44 11.28 3.43
C ASP A 94 4.49 11.77 4.42
N TYR A 95 4.89 10.88 5.32
CA TYR A 95 5.56 11.19 6.59
C TYR A 95 6.88 11.94 6.39
N GLY A 96 7.70 11.53 5.43
CA GLY A 96 8.97 12.19 5.11
C GLY A 96 8.81 13.59 4.49
N ASN A 97 7.62 13.92 3.99
CA ASN A 97 7.28 15.26 3.48
C ASN A 97 6.45 16.08 4.48
N HIS A 98 6.20 15.56 5.68
CA HIS A 98 5.41 16.24 6.72
C HIS A 98 4.02 16.69 6.25
N ARG A 99 3.36 15.90 5.39
CA ARG A 99 2.05 16.24 4.82
C ARG A 99 1.12 15.04 4.73
N VAL A 100 -0.14 15.32 4.46
CA VAL A 100 -1.12 14.33 4.00
C VAL A 100 -1.49 14.67 2.56
N GLN A 101 -1.37 13.71 1.65
CA GLN A 101 -1.80 13.87 0.26
C GLN A 101 -3.09 13.11 -0.01
N ARG A 102 -3.97 13.73 -0.79
CA ARG A 102 -5.19 13.10 -1.32
C ARG A 102 -5.01 12.81 -2.81
N PHE A 103 -5.29 11.58 -3.23
CA PHE A 103 -5.28 11.14 -4.61
C PHE A 103 -6.68 10.71 -5.04
N SER A 104 -7.10 11.18 -6.21
CA SER A 104 -8.30 10.64 -6.88
C SER A 104 -7.89 9.34 -7.56
N ILE A 105 -8.46 8.24 -7.09
CA ILE A 105 -8.20 6.91 -7.63
C ILE A 105 -9.46 6.52 -8.39
N GLU A 106 -9.47 6.80 -9.69
CA GLU A 106 -10.57 6.41 -10.59
C GLU A 106 -10.70 4.89 -10.74
#